data_AF-A0A7S2TLI3-F1
#
_entry.id   AF-A0A7S2TLI3-F1
#
_cell.length_a   1.000
_cell.length_b   1.000
_cell.length_c   1.000
_cell.angle_alpha   90.00
_cell.angle_beta   90.00
_cell.angle_gamma   90.00
#
_symmetry.space_group_name_H-M   'P 1'
#
loop_
_entity.id
_entity.type
_entity.pdbx_description
1 polymer ?
#
loop_
_entity_poly.entity_id
_entity_poly.type
_entity_poly.pdbx_seq_one_letter_code
_entity_poly.pdbx_strand_id
1 'polypeptide(L)'
;SHTHAQTWINDHQVNDKNFLQVVKFLEDILGFQTITGCEKVFPFIKANLEKIITTKLFVKSTRLGLLRICNTLLKRLSKTTNTSFCGQILMLLANSLPLDERSGVNVAGTFNTSNHTPVEPNPDSSSKDESTENKKEDAMEVESGSGDSNGDSVDYEFYTQVWNLQSIFVKPSLLSNPDEFGKME
;
A
#
# COMPACT_ATOMS: atom_id res chain seq x y z
N SER A 1 -8.21 -16.02 -51.05
CA SER A 1 -8.08 -14.83 -50.18
C SER A 1 -8.81 -15.00 -48.85
N HIS A 2 -10.09 -15.40 -48.85
CA HIS A 2 -10.92 -15.53 -47.64
C HIS A 2 -10.41 -16.59 -46.64
N THR A 3 -9.93 -17.72 -47.14
CA THR A 3 -9.38 -18.82 -46.33
C THR A 3 -8.10 -18.43 -45.59
N HIS A 4 -7.25 -17.62 -46.23
CA HIS A 4 -5.97 -17.19 -45.65
C HIS A 4 -6.15 -16.12 -44.55
N ALA A 5 -7.16 -15.26 -44.70
CA ALA A 5 -7.56 -14.32 -43.66
C ALA A 5 -8.20 -15.04 -42.46
N GLN A 6 -9.02 -16.07 -42.70
CA GLN A 6 -9.62 -16.86 -41.63
C GLN A 6 -8.60 -17.69 -40.85
N THR A 7 -7.61 -18.30 -41.51
CA THR A 7 -6.50 -18.97 -40.81
C THR A 7 -5.65 -17.98 -40.03
N TRP A 8 -5.36 -16.79 -40.58
CA TRP A 8 -4.61 -15.74 -39.88
C TRP A 8 -5.35 -15.25 -38.62
N ILE A 9 -6.66 -15.01 -38.70
CA ILE A 9 -7.50 -14.62 -37.56
C ILE A 9 -7.55 -15.73 -36.51
N ASN A 10 -7.73 -16.98 -36.93
CA ASN A 10 -7.78 -18.12 -36.02
C ASN A 10 -6.42 -18.33 -35.32
N ASP A 11 -5.31 -18.22 -36.04
CA ASP A 11 -3.98 -18.37 -35.48
C ASP A 11 -3.67 -17.25 -34.46
N HIS A 12 -4.03 -16.00 -34.77
CA HIS A 12 -3.89 -14.89 -33.82
C HIS A 12 -4.80 -15.03 -32.59
N GLN A 13 -6.07 -15.44 -32.77
CA GLN A 13 -6.97 -15.71 -31.64
C GLN A 13 -6.51 -16.87 -30.76
N VAL A 14 -5.96 -17.93 -31.37
CA VAL A 14 -5.42 -19.07 -30.63
C VAL A 14 -4.18 -18.65 -29.84
N ASN A 15 -3.31 -17.85 -30.43
CA ASN A 15 -2.12 -17.33 -29.74
C ASN A 15 -2.50 -16.42 -28.55
N ASP A 16 -3.50 -15.55 -28.73
CA ASP A 16 -4.05 -14.70 -27.65
C ASP A 16 -4.66 -15.54 -26.52
N LYS A 17 -5.42 -16.59 -26.85
CA LYS A 17 -6.05 -17.50 -25.86
C LYS A 17 -5.00 -18.31 -25.09
N ASN A 18 -4.01 -18.85 -25.78
CA ASN A 18 -2.93 -19.60 -25.15
C ASN A 18 -2.13 -18.70 -24.21
N PHE A 19 -1.84 -17.47 -24.64
CA PHE A 19 -1.11 -16.52 -23.82
C PHE A 19 -1.91 -16.07 -22.58
N LEU A 20 -3.23 -15.85 -22.71
CA LEU A 20 -4.10 -15.60 -21.56
C LEU A 20 -4.12 -16.75 -20.55
N GLN A 21 -4.06 -18.01 -21.02
CA GLN A 21 -3.95 -19.17 -20.14
C GLN A 21 -2.63 -19.18 -19.38
N VAL A 22 -1.52 -18.81 -20.03
CA VAL A 22 -0.20 -18.68 -19.37
C VAL A 22 -0.24 -17.63 -18.27
N VAL A 23 -0.82 -16.45 -18.53
CA VAL A 23 -0.97 -15.39 -17.52
C VAL A 23 -1.81 -15.88 -16.33
N LYS A 24 -2.90 -16.60 -16.60
CA LYS A 24 -3.75 -17.18 -15.54
C LYS A 24 -3.01 -18.25 -14.72
N PHE A 25 -2.25 -19.11 -15.38
CA PHE A 25 -1.44 -20.11 -14.69
C PHE A 25 -0.34 -19.47 -13.83
N LEU A 26 0.24 -18.36 -14.31
CA LEU A 26 1.19 -17.57 -13.54
C LEU A 26 0.52 -16.96 -12.30
N GLU A 27 -0.70 -16.45 -12.43
CA GLU A 27 -1.52 -15.94 -11.32
C GLU A 27 -1.73 -17.01 -10.26
N ASP A 28 -2.11 -18.22 -10.67
CA ASP A 28 -2.33 -19.35 -9.78
C ASP A 28 -1.03 -19.75 -9.06
N ILE A 29 0.08 -19.94 -9.79
CA ILE A 29 1.39 -20.31 -9.21
C ILE A 29 1.86 -19.27 -8.20
N LEU A 30 1.81 -17.99 -8.56
CA LEU A 30 2.23 -16.91 -7.67
C LEU A 30 1.31 -16.81 -6.46
N GLY A 31 0.03 -17.16 -6.61
CA GLY A 31 -0.93 -17.32 -5.52
C GLY A 31 -0.51 -18.35 -4.48
N PHE A 32 0.04 -19.50 -4.90
CA PHE A 32 0.48 -20.58 -4.01
C PHE A 32 1.90 -20.40 -3.45
N GLN A 33 2.75 -19.58 -4.07
CA GLN A 33 4.13 -19.38 -3.64
C GLN A 33 4.27 -18.46 -2.44
N THR A 34 5.29 -18.65 -1.60
CA THR A 34 5.62 -17.71 -0.52
C THR A 34 6.17 -16.40 -1.09
N ILE A 35 6.23 -15.33 -0.28
CA ILE A 35 6.80 -14.05 -0.73
C ILE A 35 8.26 -14.21 -1.18
N THR A 36 9.06 -14.95 -0.41
CA THR A 36 10.45 -15.28 -0.77
C THR A 36 10.54 -16.08 -2.09
N GLY A 37 9.57 -16.95 -2.36
CA GLY A 37 9.46 -17.65 -3.64
C GLY A 37 9.15 -16.69 -4.79
N CYS A 38 8.19 -15.78 -4.59
CA CYS A 38 7.81 -14.78 -5.57
C CYS A 38 9.00 -13.86 -5.91
N GLU A 39 9.79 -13.42 -4.93
CA GLU A 39 10.98 -12.59 -5.14
C GLU A 39 12.03 -13.26 -6.04
N LYS A 40 12.20 -14.59 -5.93
CA LYS A 40 13.15 -15.34 -6.77
C LYS A 40 12.66 -15.50 -8.21
N VAL A 41 11.35 -15.68 -8.40
CA VAL A 41 10.75 -15.91 -9.73
C VAL A 41 10.47 -14.59 -10.46
N PHE A 42 10.29 -13.50 -9.73
CA PHE A 42 9.91 -12.20 -10.29
C PHE A 42 10.88 -11.64 -11.35
N PRO A 43 12.22 -11.73 -11.22
CA PRO A 43 13.14 -11.27 -12.26
C PRO A 43 12.93 -12.00 -13.60
N PHE A 44 12.64 -13.30 -13.54
CA PHE A 44 12.33 -14.09 -14.73
C PHE A 44 11.01 -13.63 -15.36
N ILE A 45 9.98 -13.41 -14.55
CA ILE A 45 8.68 -12.90 -15.03
C ILE A 45 8.87 -11.52 -15.67
N LYS A 46 9.59 -10.61 -15.02
CA LYS A 46 9.84 -9.25 -15.51
C LYS A 46 10.53 -9.25 -16.87
N ALA A 47 11.62 -10.01 -17.04
CA ALA A 47 12.35 -10.07 -18.30
C ALA A 47 11.51 -10.61 -19.47
N ASN A 48 10.57 -11.52 -19.18
CA ASN A 48 9.65 -12.04 -20.19
C ASN A 48 8.50 -11.06 -20.47
N LEU A 49 7.96 -10.40 -19.43
CA LEU A 49 6.91 -9.41 -19.57
C LEU A 49 7.36 -8.19 -20.39
N GLU A 50 8.58 -7.70 -20.22
CA GLU A 50 9.09 -6.58 -21.03
C GLU A 50 9.05 -6.88 -22.54
N LYS A 51 9.35 -8.12 -22.93
CA LYS A 51 9.23 -8.59 -24.32
C LYS A 51 7.78 -8.63 -24.79
N ILE A 52 6.88 -9.09 -23.91
CA ILE A 52 5.45 -9.22 -24.20
C ILE A 52 4.77 -7.85 -24.33
N ILE A 53 5.09 -6.91 -23.44
CA ILE A 53 4.54 -5.54 -23.44
C ILE A 53 4.85 -4.83 -24.75
N THR A 54 6.05 -5.06 -25.30
CA THR A 54 6.50 -4.51 -26.59
C THR A 54 5.83 -5.19 -27.79
N THR A 55 5.17 -6.33 -27.58
CA THR A 55 4.54 -7.14 -28.64
C THR A 55 3.03 -6.84 -28.74
N LYS A 56 2.41 -7.08 -29.90
CA LYS A 56 0.95 -6.97 -30.12
C LYS A 56 0.08 -7.87 -29.21
N LEU A 57 0.70 -8.79 -28.46
CA LEU A 57 0.05 -9.69 -27.50
C LEU A 57 -0.37 -8.98 -26.19
N PHE A 58 0.05 -7.72 -26.01
CA PHE A 58 -0.35 -6.90 -24.87
C PHE A 58 -1.75 -6.28 -25.04
N VAL A 59 -2.73 -7.14 -25.26
CA VAL A 59 -4.15 -6.79 -25.35
C VAL A 59 -4.74 -6.48 -23.97
N LYS A 60 -5.90 -5.81 -23.95
CA LYS A 60 -6.60 -5.37 -22.73
C LYS A 60 -6.80 -6.48 -21.70
N SER A 61 -7.10 -7.71 -22.15
CA SER A 61 -7.30 -8.86 -21.25
C SER A 61 -6.02 -9.27 -20.54
N THR A 62 -4.88 -9.25 -21.24
CA THR A 62 -3.55 -9.50 -20.67
C THR A 62 -3.19 -8.45 -19.62
N ARG A 63 -3.42 -7.17 -19.94
CA ARG A 63 -3.18 -6.05 -19.02
C ARG A 63 -3.90 -6.25 -17.70
N LEU A 64 -5.18 -6.59 -17.77
CA LEU A 64 -5.99 -6.83 -16.58
C LEU A 64 -5.50 -8.05 -15.78
N GLY A 65 -5.04 -9.11 -16.46
CA GLY A 65 -4.41 -10.27 -15.81
C GLY A 65 -3.14 -9.89 -15.05
N LEU A 66 -2.22 -9.16 -15.69
CA LEU A 66 -1.01 -8.66 -15.04
C LEU A 66 -1.34 -7.78 -13.83
N LEU A 67 -2.32 -6.88 -13.99
CA LEU A 67 -2.76 -5.98 -12.93
C LEU A 67 -3.34 -6.73 -11.73
N ARG A 68 -4.06 -7.84 -11.94
CA ARG A 68 -4.53 -8.72 -10.86
C ARG A 68 -3.36 -9.38 -10.13
N ILE A 69 -2.40 -9.93 -10.86
CA ILE A 69 -1.22 -10.58 -10.29
C ILE A 69 -0.46 -9.59 -9.40
N CYS A 70 -0.12 -8.42 -9.93
CA CYS A 70 0.61 -7.40 -9.18
C CYS A 70 -0.17 -6.91 -7.96
N ASN A 71 -1.48 -6.67 -8.07
CA ASN A 71 -2.30 -6.26 -6.92
C ASN A 71 -2.41 -7.35 -5.85
N THR A 72 -2.52 -8.62 -6.24
CA THR A 72 -2.52 -9.75 -5.31
C THR A 72 -1.19 -9.86 -4.59
N LEU A 73 -0.06 -9.67 -5.29
CA LEU A 73 1.25 -9.61 -4.65
C LEU A 73 1.34 -8.42 -3.68
N LEU A 74 0.99 -7.20 -4.11
CA LEU A 74 1.02 -6.01 -3.26
C LEU A 74 0.18 -6.14 -1.98
N LYS A 75 -0.97 -6.83 -2.04
CA LYS A 75 -1.80 -7.12 -0.86
C LYS A 75 -1.14 -8.09 0.13
N ARG A 76 -0.29 -8.99 -0.36
CA ARG A 76 0.41 -10.00 0.45
C ARG A 76 1.75 -9.48 0.98
N LEU A 77 2.32 -8.47 0.35
CA LEU A 77 3.53 -7.81 0.82
C LEU A 77 3.20 -7.00 2.09
N SER A 78 4.01 -7.18 3.12
CA SER A 78 3.96 -6.29 4.29
C SER A 78 4.44 -4.90 3.88
N LYS A 79 3.74 -3.87 4.37
CA LYS A 79 4.04 -2.45 4.13
C LYS A 79 5.41 -2.03 4.70
N THR A 80 5.97 -2.79 5.65
CA THR A 80 7.16 -2.39 6.42
C THR A 80 8.41 -3.21 6.13
N THR A 81 8.31 -4.45 5.63
CA THR A 81 9.47 -5.35 5.49
C THR A 81 9.95 -5.52 4.05
N ASN A 82 9.04 -5.47 3.06
CA ASN A 82 9.33 -5.85 1.67
C ASN A 82 9.28 -4.64 0.72
N THR A 83 9.85 -3.51 1.15
CA THR A 83 9.78 -2.23 0.42
C THR A 83 10.47 -2.28 -0.93
N SER A 84 11.63 -2.95 -1.02
CA SER A 84 12.36 -3.14 -2.30
C SER A 84 11.54 -3.93 -3.31
N PHE A 85 10.95 -5.05 -2.90
CA PHE A 85 10.13 -5.88 -3.79
C PHE A 85 8.84 -5.16 -4.22
N CYS A 86 8.19 -4.45 -3.28
CA CYS A 86 7.05 -3.58 -3.58
C CYS A 86 7.39 -2.55 -4.67
N GLY A 87 8.54 -1.86 -4.53
CA GLY A 87 9.01 -0.89 -5.52
C GLY A 87 9.23 -1.51 -6.90
N GLN A 88 9.79 -2.72 -6.97
CA GLN A 88 9.97 -3.44 -8.24
C GLN A 88 8.64 -3.79 -8.93
N ILE A 89 7.63 -4.18 -8.15
CA ILE A 89 6.28 -4.46 -8.66
C ILE A 89 5.62 -3.16 -9.16
N LEU A 90 5.73 -2.07 -8.41
CA LEU A 90 5.18 -0.77 -8.81
C LEU A 90 5.85 -0.22 -10.08
N MET A 91 7.17 -0.36 -10.20
CA MET A 91 7.90 0.02 -11.41
C MET A 91 7.47 -0.80 -12.63
N LEU A 92 7.22 -2.10 -12.46
CA LEU A 92 6.69 -2.94 -13.53
C LEU A 92 5.29 -2.47 -13.96
N LEU A 93 4.40 -2.16 -13.01
CA LEU A 93 3.06 -1.63 -13.33
C LEU A 93 3.14 -0.28 -14.07
N ALA A 94 3.99 0.65 -13.60
CA ALA A 94 4.15 1.95 -14.22
C ALA A 94 4.70 1.87 -15.66
N ASN A 95 5.62 0.94 -15.93
CA ASN A 95 6.19 0.76 -17.27
C ASN A 95 5.29 -0.02 -18.23
N SER A 96 4.40 -0.86 -17.69
CA SER A 96 3.57 -1.74 -18.50
C SER A 96 2.25 -1.12 -18.90
N LEU A 97 1.72 -0.15 -18.14
CA LEU A 97 0.41 0.44 -18.41
C LEU A 97 0.56 1.77 -19.18
N PRO A 98 -0.17 1.96 -20.29
CA PRO A 98 -0.17 3.24 -21.00
C PRO A 98 -0.79 4.35 -20.14
N LEU A 99 -0.36 5.59 -20.33
CA LEU A 99 -0.79 6.76 -19.53
C LEU A 99 -2.30 7.02 -19.56
N ASP A 100 -2.99 6.54 -20.60
CA ASP A 100 -4.44 6.66 -20.77
C ASP A 100 -5.23 5.60 -19.97
N GLU A 101 -4.56 4.76 -19.17
CA GLU A 101 -5.23 3.71 -18.43
C GLU A 101 -5.84 4.24 -17.12
N ARG A 102 -7.18 4.25 -17.07
CA ARG A 102 -7.96 4.71 -15.92
C ARG A 102 -7.65 3.97 -14.60
N SER A 103 -7.12 2.75 -14.64
CA SER A 103 -6.69 1.99 -13.45
C SER A 103 -5.50 2.60 -12.72
N GLY A 104 -4.69 3.43 -13.39
CA GLY A 104 -3.58 4.15 -12.77
C GLY A 104 -3.99 5.43 -12.04
N VAL A 105 -5.28 5.82 -12.10
CA VAL A 105 -5.77 7.08 -11.56
C VAL A 105 -6.67 6.83 -10.35
N ASN A 106 -6.48 7.58 -9.27
CA ASN A 106 -7.40 7.61 -8.13
C ASN A 106 -8.66 8.43 -8.45
N VAL A 107 -9.52 7.91 -9.33
CA VAL A 107 -10.72 8.62 -9.83
C VAL A 107 -11.69 8.99 -8.71
N ALA A 108 -11.76 8.17 -7.64
CA ALA A 108 -12.62 8.43 -6.50
C ALA A 108 -12.05 9.48 -5.53
N GLY A 109 -10.76 9.82 -5.64
CA GLY A 109 -10.10 10.79 -4.76
C GLY A 109 -10.10 10.38 -3.28
N THR A 110 -10.28 9.09 -2.98
CA THR A 110 -10.33 8.61 -1.59
C THR A 110 -8.95 8.64 -0.97
N PHE A 111 -8.83 9.25 0.21
CA PHE A 111 -7.60 9.28 0.98
C PHE A 111 -7.45 8.02 1.83
N ASN A 112 -6.21 7.60 2.05
CA ASN A 112 -5.92 6.46 2.90
C ASN A 112 -5.87 6.91 4.36
N THR A 113 -6.91 6.57 5.13
CA THR A 113 -7.03 6.93 6.56
C THR A 113 -6.72 5.77 7.50
N SER A 114 -6.18 4.67 6.98
CA SER A 114 -5.92 3.46 7.77
C SER A 114 -4.66 3.56 8.65
N ASN A 115 -3.76 4.49 8.33
CA ASN A 115 -2.56 4.71 9.12
C ASN A 115 -2.87 5.71 10.23
N HIS A 116 -3.09 5.21 11.44
CA HIS A 116 -3.34 6.01 12.63
C HIS A 116 -2.14 5.88 13.58
N THR A 117 -1.44 6.98 13.80
CA THR A 117 -0.42 7.05 14.85
C THR A 117 -1.07 7.62 16.10
N PRO A 118 -1.23 6.83 17.18
CA PRO A 118 -1.76 7.35 18.44
C PRO A 118 -0.80 8.40 19.01
N VAL A 119 -1.34 9.54 19.42
CA VAL A 119 -0.60 10.58 20.14
C VAL A 119 -0.36 10.09 21.56
N GLU A 120 0.90 10.08 22.00
CA GLU A 120 1.21 9.69 23.37
C GLU A 120 0.74 10.77 24.36
N PRO A 121 0.00 10.42 25.43
CA PRO A 121 -0.43 11.38 26.43
C PRO A 121 0.77 11.89 27.25
N ASN A 122 0.75 13.17 27.61
CA ASN A 122 1.78 13.78 28.45
C ASN A 122 1.79 13.09 29.84
N PRO A 123 2.91 12.50 30.29
CA PRO A 123 3.01 11.85 31.60
C PRO A 123 2.69 12.80 32.77
N ASP A 124 2.96 14.10 32.64
CA ASP A 124 2.74 15.09 33.70
C ASP A 124 1.27 15.49 33.87
N SER A 125 0.43 15.19 32.87
CA SER A 125 -1.01 15.49 32.89
C SER A 125 -1.85 14.43 33.61
N SER A 126 -1.24 13.29 33.98
CA SER A 126 -1.93 12.15 34.60
C SER A 126 -2.20 12.28 36.11
N SER A 127 -1.89 13.44 36.72
CA SER A 127 -2.03 13.66 38.18
C SER A 127 -3.24 14.50 38.62
N LYS A 128 -4.17 14.84 37.72
CA LYS A 128 -5.42 15.54 38.08
C LYS A 128 -6.62 14.96 37.34
N ASP A 129 -7.15 13.86 37.86
CA ASP A 129 -8.58 13.73 38.13
C ASP A 129 -8.83 12.49 39.00
N GLU A 130 -9.29 12.73 40.24
CA GLU A 130 -9.77 11.70 41.17
C GLU A 130 -11.21 11.29 40.86
N SER A 131 -11.49 10.00 41.11
CA SER A 131 -12.76 9.29 41.40
C SER A 131 -13.06 8.18 40.35
N THR A 132 -13.16 6.88 40.66
CA THR A 132 -13.59 6.20 41.90
C THR A 132 -13.14 4.72 41.89
N GLU A 133 -12.59 4.26 43.03
CA GLU A 133 -12.59 2.91 43.65
C GLU A 133 -11.88 1.65 43.07
N ASN A 134 -10.90 1.20 43.88
CA ASN A 134 -10.64 -0.17 44.36
C ASN A 134 -9.80 -1.16 43.53
N LYS A 135 -8.48 -1.24 43.82
CA LYS A 135 -7.87 -2.36 44.59
C LYS A 135 -6.37 -2.17 44.88
N LYS A 136 -6.01 -2.68 46.06
CA LYS A 136 -4.75 -2.66 46.80
C LYS A 136 -3.52 -3.28 46.12
N GLU A 137 -2.38 -2.68 46.47
CA GLU A 137 -1.08 -3.30 46.83
C GLU A 137 -0.28 -3.97 45.70
N ASP A 138 0.70 -3.24 45.14
CA ASP A 138 2.12 -3.56 45.38
C ASP A 138 3.02 -2.38 44.99
N ALA A 139 3.94 -2.04 45.89
CA ALA A 139 4.87 -0.92 45.73
C ALA A 139 6.05 -1.35 44.85
N MET A 140 6.22 -0.71 43.70
CA MET A 140 7.49 -0.67 43.00
C MET A 140 7.73 0.78 42.56
N GLU A 141 8.76 1.40 43.13
CA GLU A 141 9.22 2.75 42.79
C GLU A 141 9.51 2.81 41.29
N VAL A 142 8.64 3.47 40.53
CA VAL A 142 8.93 3.84 39.15
C VAL A 142 9.61 5.20 39.21
N GLU A 143 10.94 5.14 39.03
CA GLU A 143 11.81 6.27 38.79
C GLU A 143 11.19 7.19 37.73
N SER A 144 10.68 8.33 38.19
CA SER A 144 10.21 9.42 37.35
C SER A 144 11.41 10.05 36.66
N GLY A 145 11.59 9.70 35.39
CA GLY A 145 12.56 10.32 34.50
C GLY A 145 11.97 10.40 33.10
N SER A 146 11.13 11.40 32.86
CA SER A 146 10.67 11.80 31.51
C SER A 146 11.77 12.55 30.76
N GLY A 147 12.95 11.94 30.67
CA GLY A 147 14.00 12.36 29.77
C GLY A 147 13.96 11.48 28.53
N ASP A 148 14.16 12.10 27.36
CA ASP A 148 14.86 11.39 26.29
C ASP A 148 16.16 10.78 26.86
N SER A 149 16.78 9.85 26.16
CA SER A 149 18.07 9.22 26.47
C SER A 149 19.18 10.22 26.88
N ASN A 150 18.96 11.53 26.67
CA ASN A 150 19.81 12.68 26.98
C ASN A 150 19.30 13.65 28.07
N GLY A 151 18.14 13.44 28.70
CA GLY A 151 17.68 14.25 29.84
C GLY A 151 17.10 15.64 29.53
N ASP A 152 16.76 15.93 28.27
CA ASP A 152 16.07 17.18 27.89
C ASP A 152 14.56 17.05 28.11
N SER A 153 13.93 18.12 28.64
CA SER A 153 12.48 18.21 28.78
C SER A 153 11.81 18.27 27.40
N VAL A 154 10.98 17.30 27.09
CA VAL A 154 10.22 17.28 25.83
C VAL A 154 9.12 18.35 25.88
N ASP A 155 9.10 19.23 24.89
CA ASP A 155 7.99 20.16 24.68
C ASP A 155 6.76 19.39 24.16
N TYR A 156 5.91 18.98 25.11
CA TYR A 156 4.67 18.27 24.81
C TYR A 156 3.65 19.14 24.07
N GLU A 157 3.69 20.46 24.23
CA GLU A 157 2.77 21.37 23.51
C GLU A 157 3.09 21.36 22.02
N PHE A 158 4.37 21.49 21.66
CA PHE A 158 4.82 21.36 20.28
C PHE A 158 4.58 19.95 19.71
N TYR A 159 4.84 18.89 20.50
CA TYR A 159 4.56 17.50 20.09
C TYR A 159 3.08 17.31 19.74
N THR A 160 2.16 17.79 20.59
CA THR A 160 0.72 17.70 20.34
C THR A 160 0.31 18.52 19.11
N GLN A 161 0.86 19.73 18.92
CA GLN A 161 0.60 20.54 17.72
C GLN A 161 1.02 19.81 16.42
N VAL A 162 2.21 19.20 16.40
CA VAL A 162 2.71 18.46 15.22
C VAL A 162 1.83 17.26 14.88
N TRP A 163 1.42 16.49 15.89
CA TRP A 163 0.57 15.31 15.65
C TRP A 163 -0.88 15.67 15.31
N ASN A 164 -1.42 16.75 15.88
CA ASN A 164 -2.69 17.32 15.45
C ASN A 164 -2.64 17.73 13.98
N LEU A 165 -1.58 18.40 13.55
CA LEU A 165 -1.36 18.76 12.15
C LEU A 165 -1.28 17.52 11.24
N GLN A 166 -0.57 16.48 11.66
CA GLN A 166 -0.49 15.23 10.92
C GLN A 166 -1.86 14.59 10.72
N SER A 167 -2.75 14.65 11.71
CA SER A 167 -4.11 14.11 11.60
C SER A 167 -4.94 14.78 10.49
N ILE A 168 -4.70 16.07 10.25
CA ILE A 168 -5.34 16.86 9.19
C ILE A 168 -4.82 16.43 7.82
N PHE A 169 -3.51 16.26 7.67
CA PHE A 169 -2.92 15.83 6.40
C PHE A 169 -3.38 14.43 5.97
N VAL A 170 -3.73 13.57 6.93
CA VAL A 170 -4.33 12.25 6.65
C VAL A 170 -5.75 12.37 6.09
N LYS A 171 -6.51 13.41 6.47
CA LYS A 171 -7.88 13.67 6.01
C LYS A 171 -8.06 15.16 5.65
N PRO A 172 -7.63 15.58 4.45
CA PRO A 172 -7.75 16.98 4.04
C PRO A 172 -9.21 17.45 3.90
N SER A 173 -10.19 16.53 3.89
CA SER A 173 -11.62 16.89 3.95
C SER A 173 -12.04 17.57 5.25
N LEU A 174 -11.26 17.43 6.34
CA LEU A 174 -11.56 18.06 7.63
C LEU A 174 -11.30 19.58 7.62
N LEU A 175 -10.43 20.05 6.71
CA LEU A 175 -10.17 21.50 6.51
C LEU A 175 -11.39 22.28 6.01
N SER A 176 -12.33 21.61 5.36
CA SER A 176 -13.54 22.26 4.85
C SER A 176 -14.60 22.51 5.93
N ASN A 177 -14.46 21.90 7.12
CA ASN A 177 -15.41 22.04 8.22
C ASN A 177 -14.91 23.07 9.25
N PRO A 178 -15.57 24.23 9.40
CA PRO A 178 -15.13 25.29 10.32
C PRO A 178 -15.14 24.83 11.79
N ASP A 179 -16.01 23.89 12.17
CA ASP A 179 -16.12 23.37 13.55
C ASP A 179 -14.98 22.44 13.96
N GLU A 180 -14.29 21.79 13.01
CA GLU A 180 -13.12 20.97 13.33
C GLU A 180 -11.83 21.79 13.31
N PHE A 181 -11.78 22.87 12.52
CA PHE A 181 -10.70 23.83 12.56
C PHE A 181 -10.63 24.58 13.90
N GLY A 182 -11.79 24.88 14.51
CA GLY A 182 -11.85 25.52 15.83
C GLY A 182 -11.42 24.64 17.01
N LYS A 183 -11.29 23.32 16.83
CA LYS A 183 -10.75 22.40 17.86
C LYS A 183 -9.21 22.34 17.85
N MET A 184 -8.56 23.15 17.01
CA MET A 184 -7.10 23.19 16.83
C MET A 184 -6.41 24.26 17.68
N GLU A 185 -7.18 25.20 18.26
CA GLU A 185 -6.72 26.22 19.23
C GLU A 185 -6.96 25.73 20.67
#